data_AF-A0A2E8LHQ1-F1
#
_entry.id   AF-A0A2E8LHQ1-F1
#
_cell.length_a   1.000
_cell.length_b   1.000
_cell.length_c   1.000
_cell.angle_alpha   90.00
_cell.angle_beta   90.00
_cell.angle_gamma   90.00
#
_symmetry.space_group_name_H-M   'P 1'
#
loop_
_entity.id
_entity.type
_entity.pdbx_description
1 polymer ?
#
loop_
_entity_poly.entity_id
_entity_poly.type
_entity_poly.pdbx_seq_one_letter_code
_entity_poly.pdbx_strand_id
1 'polypeptide(L)'
;MATESDRLEVSDGTDTAVLTASRNGWQVDLRVDDDDDVRRQRLLEAATQAVMIDGGGRLEYWVEDADASSNRVPVAAGFTPWRDLWCLERPLPAPDTDLQTRPYTPADLEAFLEVNNRAFDWHPEQGGMTPEEVAQRTGEPWFDADGFRLLEDEASGRLAGFCWTKVHDDRKPPAGEIYAIAVDPDFHGQGLGRPLVLAGLAWLAGRGLRHAMLYVESDNMHANRIYEELGFRRAAINRAFQRIVR
;
A
#
# COMPACT_ATOMS: atom_id res chain seq x y z
N MET A 1 16.99 20.30 11.75
CA MET A 1 18.04 19.33 12.14
C MET A 1 17.31 18.07 12.56
N ALA A 2 17.21 17.10 11.64
CA ALA A 2 16.61 15.80 11.96
C ALA A 2 17.54 15.07 12.93
N THR A 3 16.99 14.61 14.05
CA THR A 3 17.69 13.77 15.03
C THR A 3 17.91 12.38 14.44
N GLU A 4 19.05 11.75 14.75
CA GLU A 4 19.48 10.39 14.35
C GLU A 4 18.53 9.24 14.80
N SER A 5 17.27 9.50 15.16
CA SER A 5 16.36 8.58 15.85
C SER A 5 15.36 7.84 14.94
N ASP A 6 15.42 8.01 13.62
CA ASP A 6 14.42 7.47 12.70
C ASP A 6 14.79 6.10 12.11
N ARG A 7 15.97 5.58 12.46
CA ARG A 7 16.47 4.30 11.97
C ARG A 7 17.42 3.62 12.95
N LEU A 8 17.18 2.34 13.23
CA LEU A 8 18.09 1.47 13.96
C LEU A 8 18.57 0.35 13.03
N GLU A 9 19.78 -0.15 13.27
CA GLU A 9 20.33 -1.28 12.53
C GLU A 9 20.91 -2.30 13.51
N VAL A 10 20.51 -3.56 13.33
CA VAL A 10 21.02 -4.70 14.08
C VAL A 10 21.69 -5.64 13.09
N SER A 11 22.94 -6.03 13.35
CA SER A 11 23.68 -6.95 12.49
C SER A 11 24.52 -7.92 13.31
N ASP A 12 24.67 -9.14 12.81
CA ASP A 12 25.62 -10.14 13.33
C ASP A 12 26.92 -10.24 12.51
N GLY A 13 27.12 -9.30 11.59
CA GLY A 13 28.26 -9.22 10.68
C GLY A 13 28.03 -9.88 9.31
N THR A 14 26.97 -10.67 9.16
CA THR A 14 26.54 -11.24 7.86
C THR A 14 25.13 -10.82 7.52
N ASP A 15 24.21 -10.99 8.47
CA ASP A 15 22.81 -10.70 8.29
C ASP A 15 22.45 -9.37 9.00
N THR A 16 21.39 -8.71 8.52
CA THR A 16 20.99 -7.38 9.02
C THR A 16 19.48 -7.28 9.19
N ALA A 17 19.04 -6.66 10.29
CA ALA A 17 17.71 -6.13 10.47
C ALA A 17 17.77 -4.60 10.49
N VAL A 18 17.07 -3.95 9.58
CA VAL A 18 16.89 -2.50 9.56
C VAL A 18 15.53 -2.18 10.15
N LEU A 19 15.51 -1.29 11.13
CA LEU A 19 14.32 -0.78 11.79
C LEU A 19 14.11 0.66 11.35
N THR A 20 12.99 0.96 10.70
CA THR A 20 12.65 2.32 10.26
C THR A 20 11.46 2.82 11.07
N ALA A 21 11.58 4.02 11.65
CA ALA A 21 10.48 4.64 12.36
C ALA A 21 9.35 4.97 11.38
N SER A 22 8.12 4.70 11.80
CA SER A 22 6.88 4.97 11.08
C SER A 22 5.91 5.73 12.00
N ARG A 23 4.81 6.25 11.45
CA ARG A 23 3.72 6.89 12.24
C ARG A 23 3.23 6.04 13.41
N ASN A 24 3.41 4.73 13.31
CA ASN A 24 2.68 3.72 14.05
C ASN A 24 3.60 2.76 14.84
N GLY A 25 4.90 3.03 14.86
CA GLY A 25 5.92 2.18 15.47
C GLY A 25 7.12 2.00 14.55
N TRP A 26 7.65 0.79 14.47
CA TRP A 26 8.86 0.44 13.74
C TRP A 26 8.56 -0.60 12.66
N GLN A 27 8.95 -0.32 11.42
CA GLN A 27 8.97 -1.32 10.36
C GLN A 27 10.30 -2.08 10.41
N VAL A 28 10.23 -3.41 10.33
CA VAL A 28 11.39 -4.30 10.34
C VAL A 28 11.63 -4.84 8.93
N ASP A 29 12.79 -4.53 8.35
CA ASP A 29 13.26 -5.10 7.09
C ASP A 29 14.46 -6.03 7.35
N LEU A 30 14.32 -7.31 7.04
CA LEU A 30 15.37 -8.32 7.21
C LEU A 30 16.14 -8.55 5.91
N ARG A 31 17.47 -8.67 6.03
CA ARG A 31 18.35 -9.17 4.98
C ARG A 31 19.13 -10.35 5.53
N VAL A 32 18.80 -11.54 5.02
CA VAL A 32 19.45 -12.81 5.36
C VAL A 32 19.78 -13.49 4.04
N ASP A 33 21.05 -13.76 3.78
CA ASP A 33 21.54 -14.20 2.46
C ASP A 33 21.09 -15.63 2.08
N ASP A 34 20.45 -16.39 2.99
CA ASP A 34 19.85 -17.70 2.73
C ASP A 34 18.48 -17.91 3.41
N ASP A 35 17.81 -19.01 3.07
CA ASP A 35 16.59 -19.48 3.72
C ASP A 35 16.83 -20.13 5.10
N ASP A 36 17.39 -19.37 6.03
CA ASP A 36 17.70 -19.83 7.40
C ASP A 36 16.76 -19.21 8.44
N ASP A 37 15.84 -20.05 8.91
CA ASP A 37 14.84 -19.68 9.90
C ASP A 37 15.41 -19.33 11.26
N VAL A 38 16.50 -20.00 11.66
CA VAL A 38 17.11 -19.77 12.97
C VAL A 38 17.77 -18.40 12.99
N ARG A 39 18.44 -18.02 11.90
CA ARG A 39 19.05 -16.70 11.75
C ARG A 39 18.00 -15.59 11.68
N ARG A 40 16.94 -15.78 10.89
CA ARG A 40 15.81 -14.81 10.85
C ARG A 40 15.13 -14.65 12.20
N GLN A 41 14.85 -15.75 12.90
CA GLN A 41 14.25 -15.69 14.24
C GLN A 41 15.14 -14.87 15.20
N ARG A 42 16.45 -15.16 15.24
CA ARG A 42 17.40 -14.44 16.10
C ARG A 42 17.47 -12.96 15.76
N LEU A 43 17.47 -12.60 14.48
CA LEU A 43 17.46 -11.19 14.07
C LEU A 43 16.16 -10.48 14.47
N LEU A 44 15.01 -11.12 14.37
CA LEU A 44 13.73 -10.56 14.85
C LEU A 44 13.73 -10.35 16.37
N GLU A 45 14.28 -11.30 17.13
CA GLU A 45 14.45 -11.18 18.58
C GLU A 45 15.41 -10.04 18.94
N ALA A 46 16.53 -9.91 18.22
CA ALA A 46 17.50 -8.84 18.42
C ALA A 46 16.95 -7.46 18.02
N ALA A 47 16.20 -7.36 16.93
CA ALA A 47 15.48 -6.16 16.52
C ALA A 47 14.46 -5.74 17.60
N THR A 48 13.77 -6.72 18.21
CA THR A 48 12.89 -6.44 19.35
C THR A 48 13.66 -5.84 20.53
N GLN A 49 14.84 -6.38 20.85
CA GLN A 49 15.69 -5.85 21.93
C GLN A 49 16.16 -4.43 21.66
N ALA A 50 16.53 -4.11 20.42
CA ALA A 50 16.91 -2.76 20.03
C ALA A 50 15.76 -1.77 20.25
N VAL A 51 14.54 -2.10 19.82
CA VAL A 51 13.36 -1.24 20.04
C VAL A 51 13.01 -1.11 21.52
N MET A 52 13.18 -2.15 22.33
CA MET A 52 12.99 -2.04 23.79
C MET A 52 13.97 -1.06 24.44
N ILE A 53 15.23 -1.06 24.01
CA ILE A 53 16.25 -0.13 24.52
C ILE A 53 15.93 1.31 24.09
N ASP A 54 15.36 1.49 22.89
CA ASP A 54 15.00 2.78 22.32
C ASP A 54 13.66 3.36 22.83
N GLY A 55 13.09 2.77 23.89
CA GLY A 55 11.87 3.29 24.54
C GLY A 55 10.57 2.58 24.13
N GLY A 56 10.68 1.49 23.37
CA GLY A 56 9.57 0.60 23.06
C GLY A 56 8.71 1.06 21.88
N GLY A 57 7.61 0.33 21.63
CA GLY A 57 6.71 0.59 20.51
C GLY A 57 6.16 -0.68 19.87
N ARG A 58 5.37 -0.51 18.81
CA ARG A 58 4.93 -1.61 17.94
C ARG A 58 6.00 -1.87 16.89
N LEU A 59 6.49 -3.10 16.78
CA LEU A 59 7.24 -3.58 15.63
C LEU A 59 6.28 -4.21 14.65
N GLU A 60 6.54 -4.00 13.36
CA GLU A 60 5.80 -4.55 12.25
C GLU A 60 6.77 -5.19 11.25
N TYR A 61 6.54 -6.46 10.94
CA TYR A 61 7.36 -7.25 10.02
C TYR A 61 6.47 -7.83 8.93
N TRP A 62 6.81 -7.55 7.67
CA TRP A 62 6.05 -8.02 6.52
C TRP A 62 6.71 -9.26 5.91
N VAL A 63 5.87 -10.25 5.59
CA VAL A 63 6.26 -11.39 4.75
C VAL A 63 5.46 -11.30 3.45
N GLU A 64 6.17 -11.21 2.34
CA GLU A 64 5.59 -11.25 1.00
C GLU A 64 5.23 -12.69 0.60
N ASP A 65 4.17 -12.84 -0.21
CA ASP A 65 3.67 -14.14 -0.70
C ASP A 65 3.53 -15.21 0.40
N ALA A 66 2.94 -14.80 1.53
CA ALA A 66 2.82 -15.57 2.74
C ALA A 66 1.86 -16.76 2.60
N ASP A 67 2.29 -17.91 3.12
CA ASP A 67 1.50 -19.12 3.24
C ASP A 67 1.36 -19.56 4.72
N ALA A 68 0.92 -20.80 4.95
CA ALA A 68 0.78 -21.33 6.30
C ALA A 68 2.13 -21.50 7.03
N SER A 69 3.22 -21.73 6.30
CA SER A 69 4.56 -21.93 6.84
C SER A 69 5.24 -20.61 7.22
N SER A 70 4.87 -19.49 6.57
CA SER A 70 5.37 -18.14 6.83
C SER A 70 5.18 -17.67 8.27
N ASN A 71 4.22 -18.24 9.01
CA ASN A 71 3.98 -17.90 10.42
C ASN A 71 5.08 -18.41 11.35
N ARG A 72 5.84 -19.44 10.96
CA ARG A 72 6.73 -20.18 11.87
C ARG A 72 7.78 -19.29 12.51
N VAL A 73 8.51 -18.52 11.70
CA VAL A 73 9.63 -17.69 12.18
C VAL A 73 9.16 -16.48 13.00
N PRO A 74 8.21 -15.65 12.52
CA PRO A 74 7.77 -14.49 13.30
C PRO A 74 7.11 -14.90 14.62
N VAL A 75 6.29 -15.96 14.62
CA VAL A 75 5.64 -16.44 15.84
C VAL A 75 6.65 -17.01 16.83
N ALA A 76 7.66 -17.77 16.38
CA ALA A 76 8.74 -18.23 17.24
C ALA A 76 9.54 -17.07 17.86
N ALA A 77 9.72 -15.97 17.11
CA ALA A 77 10.33 -14.74 17.61
C ALA A 77 9.39 -13.91 18.52
N GLY A 78 8.13 -14.33 18.73
CA GLY A 78 7.18 -13.65 19.62
C GLY A 78 6.31 -12.57 18.95
N PHE A 79 6.25 -12.53 17.62
CA PHE A 79 5.28 -11.73 16.87
C PHE A 79 3.94 -12.47 16.73
N THR A 80 2.91 -11.72 16.39
CA THR A 80 1.55 -12.25 16.11
C THR A 80 1.09 -11.80 14.73
N PRO A 81 0.41 -12.66 13.94
CA PRO A 81 -0.25 -12.22 12.71
C PRO A 81 -1.18 -11.04 13.01
N TRP A 82 -1.12 -10.01 12.17
CA TRP A 82 -1.88 -8.79 12.40
C TRP A 82 -2.86 -8.49 11.26
N ARG A 83 -2.34 -8.32 10.05
CA ARG A 83 -3.12 -7.97 8.86
C ARG A 83 -2.62 -8.73 7.65
N ASP A 84 -3.55 -9.08 6.78
CA ASP A 84 -3.25 -9.63 5.46
C ASP A 84 -3.64 -8.60 4.41
N LEU A 85 -2.67 -8.24 3.58
CA LEU A 85 -2.84 -7.40 2.40
C LEU A 85 -2.86 -8.32 1.18
N TRP A 86 -4.00 -8.41 0.51
CA TRP A 86 -4.13 -9.24 -0.69
C TRP A 86 -3.62 -8.49 -1.90
N CYS A 87 -2.75 -9.15 -2.67
CA CYS A 87 -2.42 -8.72 -4.02
C CYS A 87 -3.44 -9.35 -4.98
N LEU A 88 -4.24 -8.52 -5.64
CA LEU A 88 -5.21 -8.96 -6.64
C LEU A 88 -4.75 -8.58 -8.04
N GLU A 89 -4.97 -9.47 -9.02
CA GLU A 89 -4.58 -9.26 -10.42
C GLU A 89 -5.72 -9.52 -11.39
N ARG A 90 -5.69 -8.86 -12.55
CA ARG A 90 -6.55 -9.17 -13.70
C ARG A 90 -5.85 -8.89 -15.04
N PRO A 91 -6.22 -9.59 -16.12
CA PRO A 91 -5.81 -9.20 -17.46
C PRO A 91 -6.48 -7.90 -17.90
N LEU A 92 -5.80 -7.13 -18.74
CA LEU A 92 -6.33 -5.96 -19.46
C LEU A 92 -6.63 -6.32 -20.93
N PRO A 93 -7.63 -5.67 -21.56
CA PRO A 93 -8.43 -4.54 -21.06
C PRO A 93 -9.51 -4.92 -20.04
N ALA A 94 -10.05 -3.92 -19.35
CA ALA A 94 -11.28 -4.03 -18.56
C ALA A 94 -12.52 -3.72 -19.42
N PRO A 95 -13.74 -4.01 -18.94
CA PRO A 95 -14.93 -3.38 -19.48
C PRO A 95 -14.80 -1.84 -19.47
N ASP A 96 -15.35 -1.19 -20.49
CA ASP A 96 -15.31 0.28 -20.58
C ASP A 96 -16.21 0.95 -19.54
N THR A 97 -15.96 2.24 -19.31
CA THR A 97 -16.76 3.12 -18.46
C THR A 97 -16.96 4.46 -19.15
N ASP A 98 -18.14 5.05 -19.00
CA ASP A 98 -18.43 6.40 -19.49
C ASP A 98 -18.02 7.48 -18.47
N LEU A 99 -17.57 7.08 -17.27
CA LEU A 99 -17.14 8.00 -16.23
C LEU A 99 -15.96 8.84 -16.72
N GLN A 100 -16.18 10.15 -16.79
CA GLN A 100 -15.14 11.10 -17.15
C GLN A 100 -14.24 11.37 -15.94
N THR A 101 -12.94 11.32 -16.17
CA THR A 101 -11.93 11.71 -15.19
C THR A 101 -10.91 12.61 -15.87
N ARG A 102 -10.19 13.42 -15.10
CA ARG A 102 -9.08 14.25 -15.60
C ARG A 102 -7.76 13.92 -14.91
N PRO A 103 -6.60 14.23 -15.52
CA PRO A 103 -5.31 14.16 -14.85
C PRO A 103 -5.25 15.03 -13.59
N TYR A 104 -4.41 14.61 -12.65
CA TYR A 104 -4.01 15.40 -11.50
C TYR A 104 -3.11 16.56 -11.92
N THR A 105 -3.24 17.68 -11.21
CA THR A 105 -2.30 18.80 -11.26
C THR A 105 -1.87 19.18 -9.85
N PRO A 106 -0.73 19.86 -9.65
CA PRO A 106 -0.32 20.33 -8.32
C PRO A 106 -1.34 21.25 -7.64
N ALA A 107 -2.24 21.90 -8.38
CA ALA A 107 -3.32 22.71 -7.84
C ALA A 107 -4.40 21.86 -7.11
N ASP A 108 -4.47 20.56 -7.39
CA ASP A 108 -5.43 19.63 -6.80
C ASP A 108 -4.99 19.08 -5.45
N LEU A 109 -3.77 19.42 -4.98
CA LEU A 109 -3.17 18.85 -3.78
C LEU A 109 -4.09 18.94 -2.55
N GLU A 110 -4.66 20.10 -2.29
CA GLU A 110 -5.52 20.32 -1.11
C GLU A 110 -6.80 19.49 -1.18
N ALA A 111 -7.50 19.51 -2.32
CA ALA A 111 -8.71 18.73 -2.54
C ALA A 111 -8.44 17.22 -2.49
N PHE A 112 -7.34 16.76 -3.08
CA PHE A 112 -6.91 15.37 -3.00
C PHE A 112 -6.67 14.93 -1.55
N LEU A 113 -5.93 15.73 -0.76
CA LEU A 113 -5.65 15.41 0.63
C LEU A 113 -6.92 15.37 1.48
N GLU A 114 -7.87 16.28 1.24
CA GLU A 114 -9.18 16.26 1.90
C GLU A 114 -9.90 14.93 1.64
N VAL A 115 -10.05 14.54 0.37
CA VAL A 115 -10.73 13.29 -0.02
C VAL A 115 -9.99 12.07 0.51
N ASN A 116 -8.65 12.01 0.36
CA ASN A 116 -7.83 10.90 0.83
C ASN A 116 -7.98 10.69 2.34
N ASN A 117 -7.81 11.76 3.12
CA ASN A 117 -7.80 11.65 4.57
C ASN A 117 -9.19 11.36 5.15
N ARG A 118 -10.26 11.75 4.46
CA ARG A 118 -11.64 11.38 4.82
C ARG A 118 -11.97 9.94 4.43
N ALA A 119 -11.60 9.51 3.24
CA ALA A 119 -11.91 8.16 2.75
C ALA A 119 -11.09 7.06 3.45
N PHE A 120 -9.89 7.41 3.91
CA PHE A 120 -8.94 6.52 4.59
C PHE A 120 -8.74 6.86 6.07
N ASP A 121 -9.71 7.52 6.73
CA ASP A 121 -9.61 7.90 8.14
C ASP A 121 -9.34 6.71 9.09
N TRP A 122 -9.81 5.52 8.69
CA TRP A 122 -9.63 4.23 9.35
C TRP A 122 -8.31 3.53 9.01
N HIS A 123 -7.62 3.93 7.94
CA HIS A 123 -6.49 3.20 7.40
C HIS A 123 -5.17 3.63 8.05
N PRO A 124 -4.35 2.70 8.59
CA PRO A 124 -3.16 3.05 9.37
C PRO A 124 -2.06 3.76 8.58
N GLU A 125 -1.93 3.48 7.28
CA GLU A 125 -0.87 4.05 6.42
C GLU A 125 -1.36 5.13 5.43
N GLN A 126 -2.52 4.93 4.79
CA GLN A 126 -3.09 5.86 3.81
C GLN A 126 -3.83 7.05 4.44
N GLY A 127 -4.33 6.90 5.67
CA GLY A 127 -4.94 7.99 6.43
C GLY A 127 -3.90 9.02 6.89
N GLY A 128 -4.33 10.27 7.06
CA GLY A 128 -3.47 11.35 7.58
C GLY A 128 -2.27 11.67 6.67
N MET A 129 -2.44 11.53 5.35
CA MET A 129 -1.42 11.89 4.37
C MET A 129 -1.13 13.39 4.45
N THR A 130 0.15 13.76 4.38
CA THR A 130 0.59 15.16 4.44
C THR A 130 1.02 15.68 3.06
N PRO A 131 1.06 17.00 2.85
CA PRO A 131 1.62 17.59 1.62
C PRO A 131 3.03 17.11 1.29
N GLU A 132 3.89 16.94 2.30
CA GLU A 132 5.27 16.47 2.15
C GLU A 132 5.31 15.02 1.66
N GLU A 133 4.44 14.16 2.17
CA GLU A 133 4.35 12.77 1.71
C GLU A 133 3.82 12.66 0.27
N VAL A 134 2.92 13.57 -0.14
CA VAL A 134 2.48 13.66 -1.55
C VAL A 134 3.61 14.17 -2.42
N ALA A 135 4.35 15.19 -1.98
CA ALA A 135 5.50 15.71 -2.72
C ALA A 135 6.60 14.65 -2.88
N GLN A 136 6.82 13.82 -1.86
CA GLN A 136 7.72 12.68 -1.95
C GLN A 136 7.26 11.68 -3.02
N ARG A 137 5.99 11.25 -2.96
CA ARG A 137 5.43 10.26 -3.92
C ARG A 137 5.36 10.79 -5.36
N THR A 138 5.03 12.07 -5.54
CA THR A 138 4.98 12.70 -6.86
C THR A 138 6.38 13.06 -7.41
N GLY A 139 7.42 13.03 -6.55
CA GLY A 139 8.82 13.14 -6.95
C GLY A 139 9.48 11.82 -7.35
N GLU A 140 8.81 10.69 -7.14
CA GLU A 140 9.34 9.37 -7.50
C GLU A 140 9.40 9.15 -9.02
N PRO A 141 10.37 8.39 -9.55
CA PRO A 141 10.51 8.16 -11.00
C PRO A 141 9.32 7.47 -11.67
N TRP A 142 8.50 6.76 -10.90
CA TRP A 142 7.32 6.05 -11.40
C TRP A 142 6.09 6.96 -11.54
N PHE A 143 6.12 8.17 -10.97
CA PHE A 143 4.96 9.05 -10.97
C PHE A 143 4.62 9.56 -12.37
N ASP A 144 3.35 9.41 -12.74
CA ASP A 144 2.77 9.95 -13.97
C ASP A 144 1.45 10.67 -13.60
N ALA A 145 1.42 11.99 -13.77
CA ALA A 145 0.25 12.82 -13.46
C ALA A 145 -0.96 12.45 -14.34
N ASP A 146 -0.74 11.96 -15.57
CA ASP A 146 -1.83 11.52 -16.45
C ASP A 146 -2.48 10.23 -15.93
N GLY A 147 -1.72 9.42 -15.20
CA GLY A 147 -2.17 8.18 -14.54
C GLY A 147 -2.80 8.40 -13.18
N PHE A 148 -2.79 9.63 -12.67
CA PHE A 148 -3.47 10.00 -11.45
C PHE A 148 -4.83 10.64 -11.81
N ARG A 149 -5.87 9.79 -11.89
CA ARG A 149 -7.18 10.16 -12.40
C ARG A 149 -8.06 10.75 -11.32
N LEU A 150 -8.55 11.96 -11.51
CA LEU A 150 -9.46 12.67 -10.62
C LEU A 150 -10.89 12.66 -11.18
N LEU A 151 -11.86 12.37 -10.32
CA LEU A 151 -13.28 12.47 -10.59
C LEU A 151 -13.84 13.73 -9.91
N GLU A 152 -14.29 14.68 -10.72
CA GLU A 152 -15.01 15.85 -10.24
C GLU A 152 -16.52 15.61 -10.34
N ASP A 153 -17.25 16.08 -9.33
CA ASP A 153 -18.70 16.18 -9.39
C ASP A 153 -19.09 17.42 -10.22
N GLU A 154 -19.81 17.20 -11.33
CA GLU A 154 -20.20 18.28 -12.24
C GLU A 154 -21.12 19.33 -11.59
N ALA A 155 -21.92 18.93 -10.60
CA ALA A 155 -22.89 19.83 -9.97
C ALA A 155 -22.24 20.80 -8.99
N SER A 156 -21.28 20.33 -8.19
CA SER A 156 -20.62 21.12 -7.14
C SER A 156 -19.22 21.61 -7.52
N GLY A 157 -18.59 21.02 -8.54
CA GLY A 157 -17.20 21.25 -8.88
C GLY A 157 -16.21 20.70 -7.84
N ARG A 158 -16.68 19.91 -6.87
CA ARG A 158 -15.83 19.29 -5.84
C ARG A 158 -15.20 18.01 -6.38
N LEU A 159 -14.03 17.66 -5.84
CA LEU A 159 -13.43 16.34 -6.07
C LEU A 159 -14.28 15.28 -5.37
N ALA A 160 -14.88 14.37 -6.15
CA ALA A 160 -15.70 13.27 -5.64
C ALA A 160 -14.89 11.99 -5.42
N GLY A 161 -13.73 11.85 -6.05
CA GLY A 161 -12.86 10.69 -5.89
C GLY A 161 -11.62 10.73 -6.76
N PHE A 162 -10.75 9.74 -6.60
CA PHE A 162 -9.55 9.59 -7.42
C PHE A 162 -9.18 8.12 -7.61
N CYS A 163 -8.46 7.83 -8.69
CA CYS A 163 -7.75 6.58 -8.94
C CYS A 163 -6.31 6.92 -9.35
N TRP A 164 -5.39 6.80 -8.40
CA TRP A 164 -3.95 6.94 -8.63
C TRP A 164 -3.38 5.61 -9.13
N THR A 165 -2.83 5.61 -10.34
CA THR A 165 -2.18 4.43 -10.91
C THR A 165 -0.65 4.53 -10.89
N LYS A 166 0.00 3.37 -10.98
CA LYS A 166 1.45 3.23 -11.08
C LYS A 166 1.78 2.20 -12.15
N VAL A 167 2.91 2.38 -12.85
CA VAL A 167 3.43 1.38 -13.81
C VAL A 167 4.69 0.75 -13.25
N HIS A 168 4.74 -0.59 -13.27
CA HIS A 168 5.91 -1.39 -12.89
C HIS A 168 6.60 -1.91 -14.15
N ASP A 169 7.50 -1.11 -14.72
CA ASP A 169 8.25 -1.45 -15.93
C ASP A 169 9.39 -2.46 -15.68
N ASP A 170 9.78 -2.61 -14.41
CA ASP A 170 10.79 -3.56 -13.93
C ASP A 170 10.26 -5.00 -13.83
N ARG A 171 8.94 -5.17 -13.75
CA ARG A 171 8.29 -6.49 -13.77
C ARG A 171 8.31 -7.11 -15.16
N LYS A 172 8.34 -8.44 -15.22
CA LYS A 172 8.31 -9.22 -16.46
C LYS A 172 7.15 -10.23 -16.42
N PRO A 173 6.04 -9.99 -17.14
CA PRO A 173 5.75 -8.81 -17.98
C PRO A 173 5.48 -7.53 -17.16
N PRO A 174 5.60 -6.32 -17.76
CA PRO A 174 5.20 -5.08 -17.11
C PRO A 174 3.73 -5.11 -16.67
N ALA A 175 3.46 -4.50 -15.53
CA ALA A 175 2.13 -4.48 -14.94
C ALA A 175 1.73 -3.07 -14.51
N GLY A 176 0.45 -2.77 -14.66
CA GLY A 176 -0.17 -1.59 -14.06
C GLY A 176 -0.62 -1.88 -12.63
N GLU A 177 -0.64 -0.87 -11.79
CA GLU A 177 -1.18 -0.94 -10.43
C GLU A 177 -2.22 0.16 -10.24
N ILE A 178 -3.36 -0.17 -9.63
CA ILE A 178 -4.18 0.83 -8.94
C ILE A 178 -3.52 1.04 -7.57
N TYR A 179 -2.66 2.05 -7.50
CA TYR A 179 -1.82 2.33 -6.35
C TYR A 179 -2.64 2.86 -5.17
N ALA A 180 -3.60 3.75 -5.43
CA ALA A 180 -4.56 4.20 -4.45
C ALA A 180 -5.88 4.59 -5.14
N ILE A 181 -7.01 4.28 -4.51
CA ILE A 181 -8.33 4.64 -5.04
C ILE A 181 -9.28 4.96 -3.91
N ALA A 182 -10.01 6.07 -4.05
CA ALA A 182 -11.02 6.46 -3.08
C ALA A 182 -12.16 7.25 -3.74
N VAL A 183 -13.32 7.17 -3.11
CA VAL A 183 -14.45 8.07 -3.32
C VAL A 183 -14.66 8.81 -2.01
N ASP A 184 -14.89 10.12 -2.06
CA ASP A 184 -15.18 10.90 -0.85
C ASP A 184 -16.48 10.39 -0.19
N PRO A 185 -16.51 10.29 1.16
CA PRO A 185 -17.71 9.82 1.87
C PRO A 185 -19.02 10.52 1.52
N ASP A 186 -19.01 11.81 1.14
CA ASP A 186 -20.21 12.55 0.74
C ASP A 186 -20.81 12.02 -0.58
N PHE A 187 -20.00 11.32 -1.38
CA PHE A 187 -20.38 10.75 -2.68
C PHE A 187 -20.55 9.23 -2.65
N HIS A 188 -20.50 8.60 -1.46
CA HIS A 188 -20.77 7.17 -1.30
C HIS A 188 -22.22 6.82 -1.63
N GLY A 189 -22.47 5.55 -1.97
CA GLY A 189 -23.80 5.06 -2.32
C GLY A 189 -24.29 5.47 -3.72
N GLN A 190 -23.53 6.28 -4.46
CA GLN A 190 -23.86 6.72 -5.83
C GLN A 190 -23.32 5.78 -6.92
N GLY A 191 -22.68 4.67 -6.54
CA GLY A 191 -22.14 3.69 -7.49
C GLY A 191 -20.86 4.12 -8.21
N LEU A 192 -20.14 5.14 -7.70
CA LEU A 192 -18.94 5.71 -8.35
C LEU A 192 -17.69 4.83 -8.27
N GLY A 193 -17.59 3.94 -7.27
CA GLY A 193 -16.38 3.14 -7.04
C GLY A 193 -16.02 2.24 -8.23
N ARG A 194 -16.98 1.47 -8.76
CA ARG A 194 -16.74 0.56 -9.89
C ARG A 194 -16.32 1.32 -11.17
N PRO A 195 -17.05 2.35 -11.63
CA PRO A 195 -16.64 3.17 -12.77
C PRO A 195 -15.27 3.83 -12.59
N LEU A 196 -14.91 4.25 -11.37
CA LEU A 196 -13.62 4.87 -11.08
C LEU A 196 -12.45 3.88 -11.19
N VAL A 197 -12.62 2.63 -10.71
CA VAL A 197 -11.67 1.54 -10.94
C VAL A 197 -11.49 1.31 -12.45
N LEU A 198 -12.60 1.22 -13.20
CA LEU A 198 -12.56 0.99 -14.64
C LEU A 198 -11.83 2.13 -15.38
N ALA A 199 -11.99 3.38 -14.95
CA ALA A 199 -11.29 4.52 -15.54
C ALA A 199 -9.76 4.40 -15.38
N GLY A 200 -9.28 4.00 -14.20
CA GLY A 200 -7.86 3.73 -13.98
C GLY A 200 -7.34 2.57 -14.83
N LEU A 201 -8.11 1.47 -14.92
CA LEU A 201 -7.75 0.32 -15.75
C LEU A 201 -7.75 0.65 -17.25
N ALA A 202 -8.68 1.48 -17.71
CA ALA A 202 -8.72 1.95 -19.09
C ALA A 202 -7.48 2.79 -19.41
N TRP A 203 -7.05 3.67 -18.49
CA TRP A 203 -5.80 4.42 -18.65
C TRP A 203 -4.58 3.48 -18.76
N LEU A 204 -4.46 2.50 -17.85
CA LEU A 204 -3.37 1.51 -17.88
C LEU A 204 -3.37 0.67 -19.17
N ALA A 205 -4.55 0.25 -19.65
CA ALA A 205 -4.68 -0.46 -20.93
C ALA A 205 -4.26 0.43 -22.11
N GLY A 206 -4.60 1.72 -22.08
CA GLY A 206 -4.18 2.72 -23.06
C GLY A 206 -2.65 2.91 -23.14
N ARG A 207 -1.93 2.61 -22.05
CA ARG A 207 -0.45 2.55 -22.02
C ARG A 207 0.14 1.27 -22.61
N GLY A 208 -0.69 0.35 -23.12
CA GLY A 208 -0.27 -0.91 -23.72
C GLY A 208 -0.05 -2.06 -22.72
N LEU A 209 -0.37 -1.84 -21.43
CA LEU A 209 -0.23 -2.86 -20.40
C LEU A 209 -1.28 -3.96 -20.57
N ARG A 210 -0.88 -5.20 -20.26
CA ARG A 210 -1.73 -6.40 -20.42
C ARG A 210 -2.21 -6.97 -19.10
N HIS A 211 -1.66 -6.51 -17.99
CA HIS A 211 -1.98 -6.96 -16.65
C HIS A 211 -2.10 -5.75 -15.72
N ALA A 212 -3.06 -5.80 -14.81
CA ALA A 212 -3.23 -4.83 -13.75
C ALA A 212 -3.28 -5.55 -12.40
N MET A 213 -2.78 -4.89 -11.37
CA MET A 213 -2.83 -5.33 -10.00
C MET A 213 -3.29 -4.24 -9.02
N LEU A 214 -3.59 -4.64 -7.80
CA LEU A 214 -3.81 -3.74 -6.66
C LEU A 214 -3.54 -4.49 -5.36
N TYR A 215 -3.35 -3.72 -4.29
CA TYR A 215 -3.30 -4.23 -2.93
C TYR A 215 -4.55 -3.78 -2.16
N VAL A 216 -5.11 -4.68 -1.35
CA VAL A 216 -6.32 -4.41 -0.56
C VAL A 216 -6.31 -5.19 0.73
N GLU A 217 -6.75 -4.56 1.83
CA GLU A 217 -6.93 -5.26 3.11
C GLU A 217 -7.89 -6.44 2.96
N SER A 218 -7.50 -7.59 3.52
CA SER A 218 -8.30 -8.82 3.48
C SER A 218 -9.70 -8.67 4.10
N ASP A 219 -9.88 -7.76 5.05
CA ASP A 219 -11.14 -7.49 5.74
C ASP A 219 -11.97 -6.36 5.11
N ASN A 220 -11.47 -5.70 4.05
CA ASN A 220 -12.23 -4.70 3.28
C ASN A 220 -13.23 -5.38 2.34
N MET A 221 -14.29 -5.96 2.93
CA MET A 221 -15.30 -6.75 2.23
C MET A 221 -16.04 -5.98 1.14
N HIS A 222 -16.16 -4.66 1.27
CA HIS A 222 -16.80 -3.83 0.26
C HIS A 222 -15.92 -3.74 -1.00
N ALA A 223 -14.64 -3.34 -0.85
CA ALA A 223 -13.72 -3.23 -1.97
C ALA A 223 -13.45 -4.60 -2.61
N ASN A 224 -13.25 -5.64 -1.80
CA ASN A 224 -13.02 -7.01 -2.28
C ASN A 224 -14.14 -7.51 -3.19
N ARG A 225 -15.41 -7.21 -2.86
CA ARG A 225 -16.55 -7.56 -3.72
C ARG A 225 -16.51 -6.83 -5.07
N ILE A 226 -16.24 -5.53 -5.05
CA ILE A 226 -16.13 -4.72 -6.27
C ILE A 226 -15.01 -5.26 -7.17
N TYR A 227 -13.84 -5.56 -6.60
CA TYR A 227 -12.72 -6.09 -7.36
C TYR A 227 -13.01 -7.47 -7.95
N GLU A 228 -13.64 -8.37 -7.19
CA GLU A 228 -14.05 -9.68 -7.70
C GLU A 228 -15.05 -9.55 -8.87
N GLU A 229 -16.05 -8.69 -8.76
CA GLU A 229 -17.03 -8.39 -9.83
C GLU A 229 -16.39 -7.73 -11.07
N LEU A 230 -15.19 -7.17 -10.92
CA LEU A 230 -14.37 -6.62 -12.00
C LEU A 230 -13.37 -7.63 -12.58
N GLY A 231 -13.41 -8.86 -12.10
CA GLY A 231 -12.58 -9.97 -12.59
C GLY A 231 -11.18 -10.00 -12.02
N PHE A 232 -10.91 -9.27 -10.93
CA PHE A 232 -9.68 -9.46 -10.15
C PHE A 232 -9.71 -10.81 -9.42
N ARG A 233 -8.53 -11.42 -9.33
CA ARG A 233 -8.30 -12.67 -8.59
C ARG A 233 -7.09 -12.50 -7.68
N ARG A 234 -7.13 -13.14 -6.51
CA ARG A 234 -6.01 -13.10 -5.57
C ARG A 234 -4.81 -13.85 -6.15
N ALA A 235 -3.67 -13.17 -6.26
CA ALA A 235 -2.40 -13.71 -6.74
C ALA A 235 -1.47 -14.05 -5.58
N ALA A 236 -1.38 -13.19 -4.56
CA ALA A 236 -0.52 -13.36 -3.39
C ALA A 236 -1.16 -12.76 -2.13
N ILE A 237 -0.59 -13.10 -0.97
CA ILE A 237 -0.94 -12.52 0.34
C ILE A 237 0.33 -11.95 0.94
N ASN A 238 0.38 -10.66 1.22
CA ASN A 238 1.43 -10.09 2.05
C ASN A 238 0.90 -10.04 3.49
N ARG A 239 1.62 -10.64 4.44
CA ARG A 239 1.18 -10.71 5.83
C ARG A 239 2.05 -9.82 6.71
N ALA A 240 1.41 -8.91 7.43
CA ALA A 240 2.01 -8.18 8.51
C ALA A 240 1.95 -8.99 9.81
N PHE A 241 3.07 -9.07 10.50
CA PHE A 241 3.19 -9.55 11.86
C PHE A 241 3.53 -8.38 12.77
N GLN A 242 2.90 -8.32 13.94
CA GLN A 242 3.20 -7.28 14.92
C GLN A 242 3.74 -7.85 16.23
N ARG A 243 4.57 -7.06 16.89
CA ARG A 243 4.96 -7.27 18.28
C ARG A 243 4.99 -5.94 19.01
N ILE A 244 4.30 -5.85 20.14
CA ILE A 244 4.29 -4.62 20.97
C ILE A 244 5.26 -4.82 22.12
N VAL A 245 6.18 -3.89 22.29
CA VAL A 245 7.13 -3.87 23.41
C VAL A 245 7.06 -2.55 24.16
N ARG A 246 7.40 -2.60 25.44
CA ARG A 246 7.37 -1.48 26.39
C ARG A 246 8.73 -1.29 27.02
#